data_AF-A0A2T2ZFP9-F1
#
_entry.id   AF-A0A2T2ZFP9-F1
#
_cell.length_a   1.000
_cell.length_b   1.000
_cell.length_c   1.000
_cell.angle_alpha   90.00
_cell.angle_beta   90.00
_cell.angle_gamma   90.00
#
_symmetry.space_group_name_H-M   'P 1'
#
loop_
_entity.id
_entity.type
_entity.pdbx_description
1 polymer ?
#
loop_
_entity_poly.entity_id
_entity_poly.type
_entity_poly.pdbx_seq_one_letter_code
_entity_poly.pdbx_strand_id
1 'polypeptide(L)' 'MTDTPSPEHRTGPIARRTPVRSTYRLQLRPDALTFADARAIAEYLQQLGISHLYLSPVMTA' A
#
# COMPACT_ATOMS: atom_id res chain seq x y z
N MET A 1 16.59 45.16 0.52
CA MET A 1 17.42 44.13 -0.11
C MET A 1 17.69 43.06 0.92
N THR A 2 16.84 42.02 0.95
CA THR A 2 17.08 40.64 1.44
C THR A 2 15.72 39.94 1.35
N ASP A 3 15.42 39.45 0.15
CA ASP A 3 14.38 38.43 -0.05
C ASP A 3 15.02 37.11 0.38
N THR A 4 14.51 36.50 1.45
CA THR A 4 14.93 35.17 1.88
C THR A 4 14.13 34.16 1.05
N PRO A 5 14.76 33.31 0.23
CA PRO A 5 14.01 32.33 -0.54
C PRO A 5 13.37 31.30 0.41
N SER A 6 12.05 31.23 0.36
CA SER A 6 11.21 30.24 1.06
C SER A 6 11.52 28.81 0.56
N PRO A 7 11.52 27.77 1.41
CA PRO A 7 11.88 26.42 1.02
C PRO A 7 10.88 25.85 0.01
N GLU A 8 11.36 25.63 -1.21
CA GLU A 8 10.65 24.92 -2.27
C GLU A 8 10.39 23.48 -1.83
N HIS A 9 9.15 23.19 -1.41
CA HIS A 9 8.67 21.82 -1.25
C HIS A 9 8.67 21.14 -2.61
N ARG A 10 9.77 20.45 -2.94
CA ARG A 10 9.87 19.56 -4.09
C ARG A 10 8.90 18.39 -3.88
N THR A 11 7.67 18.56 -4.35
CA THR A 11 6.67 17.49 -4.44
C THR A 11 7.24 16.38 -5.32
N GLY A 12 7.72 15.30 -4.68
CA GLY A 12 8.11 14.08 -5.35
C GLY A 12 6.95 13.48 -6.17
N PRO A 13 7.23 12.53 -7.07
CA PRO A 13 6.23 12.01 -7.99
C PRO A 13 5.00 11.54 -7.23
N ILE A 14 3.86 12.19 -7.50
CA ILE A 14 2.53 11.72 -7.11
C ILE A 14 2.47 10.23 -7.46
N ALA A 15 2.44 9.38 -6.43
CA ALA A 15 2.30 7.94 -6.61
C ALA A 15 1.14 7.72 -7.58
N ARG A 16 1.42 7.14 -8.76
CA ARG A 16 0.39 6.90 -9.77
C ARG A 16 -0.72 6.12 -9.09
N ARG A 17 -1.85 6.78 -8.83
CA ARG A 17 -3.01 6.13 -8.25
C ARG A 17 -3.48 5.11 -9.27
N THR A 18 -3.15 3.84 -9.05
CA THR A 18 -3.68 2.76 -9.86
C THR A 18 -5.19 2.76 -9.64
N PRO A 19 -6.02 2.88 -10.69
CA PRO A 19 -7.46 2.83 -10.51
C PRO A 19 -7.84 1.52 -9.81
N VAL A 20 -8.78 1.62 -8.84
CA VAL A 20 -9.29 0.45 -8.13
C VAL A 20 -10.10 -0.39 -9.12
N ARG A 21 -9.65 -1.62 -9.38
CA ARG A 21 -10.27 -2.57 -10.32
C ARG A 21 -10.99 -3.66 -9.55
N SER A 22 -10.29 -4.25 -8.58
CA SER A 22 -10.81 -5.28 -7.70
C SER A 22 -10.10 -5.23 -6.35
N THR A 23 -10.85 -5.51 -5.30
CA THR A 23 -10.35 -5.60 -3.93
C THR A 23 -10.35 -7.07 -3.47
N TYR A 24 -9.30 -7.50 -2.79
CA TYR A 24 -9.24 -8.83 -2.19
C TYR A 24 -8.99 -8.75 -0.69
N ARG A 25 -9.82 -9.42 0.11
CA ARG A 25 -9.74 -9.37 1.57
C ARG A 25 -8.75 -10.40 2.10
N LEU A 26 -7.72 -9.96 2.82
CA LEU A 26 -6.79 -10.83 3.52
C LEU A 26 -7.03 -10.76 5.03
N GLN A 27 -7.28 -11.91 5.64
CA GLN A 27 -7.42 -12.05 7.08
C GLN A 27 -6.05 -12.37 7.67
N LEU A 28 -5.34 -11.35 8.12
CA LEU A 28 -4.06 -11.52 8.76
C LEU A 28 -4.27 -12.14 10.13
N ARG A 29 -3.60 -13.26 10.38
CA ARG A 29 -3.58 -13.93 11.66
C ARG A 29 -2.18 -14.48 11.93
N PRO A 30 -1.62 -14.33 13.14
CA PRO A 30 -0.26 -14.80 13.45
C PRO A 30 -0.04 -16.29 13.21
N ASP A 31 -1.10 -17.10 13.30
CA ASP A 31 -1.12 -18.55 13.19
C ASP A 31 -1.36 -19.09 11.78
N ALA A 32 -1.79 -18.25 10.83
CA ALA A 32 -2.24 -18.71 9.51
C ALA A 32 -1.78 -17.86 8.33
N LEU A 33 -1.85 -16.53 8.45
CA LEU A 33 -1.49 -15.62 7.36
C LEU A 33 -0.82 -14.40 7.96
N THR A 34 0.50 -14.47 8.03
CA THR A 34 1.33 -13.36 8.50
C THR A 34 1.52 -12.32 7.40
N PHE A 35 2.13 -11.18 7.74
CA PHE A 35 2.55 -10.20 6.74
C PHE A 35 3.59 -10.77 5.76
N ALA A 36 4.45 -11.68 6.21
CA ALA A 36 5.42 -12.33 5.35
C ALA A 36 4.72 -13.23 4.32
N ASP A 37 3.71 -13.97 4.75
CA ASP A 37 2.89 -14.81 3.85
C ASP A 37 2.10 -13.95 2.86
N ALA A 38 1.50 -12.85 3.33
CA ALA A 38 0.81 -11.89 2.47
C ALA A 38 1.73 -11.29 1.40
N ARG A 39 3.00 -11.02 1.74
CA ARG A 39 4.02 -10.59 0.77
C ARG A 39 4.32 -11.67 -0.25
N ALA A 40 4.45 -12.93 0.16
CA ALA A 40 4.78 -14.04 -0.74
C ALA A 40 3.70 -14.26 -1.81
N ILE A 41 2.43 -14.01 -1.50
CA ILE A 41 1.31 -14.13 -2.45
C ILE A 41 1.03 -12.84 -3.24
N ALA A 42 1.68 -11.72 -2.93
CA ALA A 42 1.34 -10.42 -3.50
C ALA A 42 1.50 -10.38 -5.03
N GLU A 43 2.57 -10.99 -5.57
CA GLU A 43 2.78 -11.07 -7.02
C GLU A 43 1.71 -11.91 -7.70
N TYR A 44 1.29 -13.00 -7.08
CA TYR A 44 0.19 -13.83 -7.59
C TYR A 44 -1.13 -13.06 -7.63
N LEU A 45 -1.46 -12.30 -6.57
CA LEU A 45 -2.69 -11.49 -6.53
C LEU A 45 -2.69 -10.40 -7.62
N GLN A 46 -1.52 -9.82 -7.89
CA GLN A 46 -1.34 -8.86 -8.98
C GLN A 46 -1.57 -9.51 -10.36
N GLN A 47 -1.00 -10.69 -10.60
CA GLN A 47 -1.20 -11.46 -11.84
C GLN A 47 -2.66 -11.89 -12.02
N LEU A 48 -3.36 -12.17 -10.91
CA LEU A 48 -4.80 -12.46 -10.90
C LEU A 48 -5.66 -11.24 -11.26
N GLY A 49 -5.09 -10.02 -11.27
CA GLY A 49 -5.80 -8.79 -11.61
C GLY A 49 -6.41 -8.06 -10.41
N ILE A 50 -6.05 -8.45 -9.18
CA ILE A 50 -6.41 -7.72 -7.97
C ILE A 50 -5.55 -6.46 -7.92
N SER A 51 -6.17 -5.30 -7.74
CA SER A 51 -5.42 -4.04 -7.66
C SER A 51 -5.26 -3.50 -6.25
N HIS A 52 -6.13 -3.88 -5.31
CA HIS A 52 -6.07 -3.42 -3.93
C HIS A 52 -6.32 -4.57 -2.95
N LEU A 53 -5.57 -4.59 -1.85
CA LEU A 53 -5.75 -5.55 -0.76
C LEU A 53 -6.48 -4.88 0.41
N TYR A 54 -7.53 -5.52 0.90
CA TYR A 54 -8.27 -5.10 2.09
C TYR A 54 -7.87 -5.99 3.26
N LEU A 55 -6.98 -5.48 4.12
CA LEU A 55 -6.46 -6.24 5.26
C LEU A 55 -7.41 -6.18 6.46
N SER A 56 -7.39 -7.20 7.32
CA SER A 56 -7.94 -7.11 8.68
C SER A 56 -7.21 -6.03 9.50
N PRO A 57 -7.77 -5.55 10.63
CA PRO A 57 -7.11 -4.57 11.48
C PRO A 57 -5.68 -5.00 11.84
N VAL A 58 -4.72 -4.10 11.64
CA VAL A 58 -3.28 -4.37 11.76
C VAL A 58 -2.63 -3.75 12.99
N MET A 59 -3.37 -2.90 13.71
CA MET A 59 -2.88 -2.29 14.94
C MET A 59 -2.99 -3.29 16.09
N THR A 60 -2.04 -3.22 17.02
CA THR A 60 -2.13 -3.93 18.29
C THR A 60 -3.39 -3.49 19.02
N ALA A 61 -4.22 -4.45 19.42
CA ALA A 61 -5.40 -4.22 20.25
C ALA A 61 -5.02 -4.12 21.74
#